data_AF-A0A091C7S7-F1
#
_entry.id   AF-A0A091C7S7-F1
#
_cell.length_a   1.000
_cell.length_b   1.000
_cell.length_c   1.000
_cell.angle_alpha   90.00
_cell.angle_beta   90.00
_cell.angle_gamma   90.00
#
_symmetry.space_group_name_H-M   'P 1'
#
loop_
_entity.id
_entity.type
_entity.pdbx_description
1 polymer ?
#
loop_
_entity_poly.entity_id
_entity_poly.type
_entity_poly.pdbx_seq_one_letter_code
_entity_poly.pdbx_strand_id
1 'polypeptide(L)'
;MFFSKIIGINGSMKNAGEQAKAAILYPPKGLNCLITGPTGSGKTYFAHAMFQFAKSNNVIEADKELIVFNCADYANNPELLMSHLFGYAKGAFTGADEEKRELSTKLTVVCSF
;
A
#
# COMPACT_ATOMS: atom_id res chain seq x y z
N MET A 1 6.69 -14.52 10.22
CA MET A 1 5.45 -15.33 10.11
C MET A 1 4.34 -14.69 9.25
N PHE A 2 4.54 -13.50 8.65
CA PHE A 2 3.47 -12.85 7.86
C PHE A 2 3.28 -13.45 6.47
N PHE A 3 4.38 -13.66 5.75
CA PHE A 3 4.37 -14.32 4.45
C PHE A 3 4.05 -15.82 4.52
N SER A 4 4.21 -16.49 5.67
CA SER A 4 3.94 -17.93 5.80
C SER A 4 2.45 -18.28 5.71
N LYS A 5 1.56 -17.30 5.81
CA LYS A 5 0.11 -17.49 5.59
C LYS A 5 -0.27 -17.40 4.10
N ILE A 6 0.64 -16.98 3.22
CA ILE A 6 0.39 -16.87 1.79
C ILE A 6 0.55 -18.24 1.15
N ILE A 7 -0.52 -18.74 0.52
CA ILE A 7 -0.50 -20.01 -0.20
C ILE A 7 0.50 -19.89 -1.36
N GLY A 8 1.38 -20.88 -1.52
CA GLY A 8 2.39 -20.90 -2.58
C GLY A 8 3.68 -20.14 -2.26
N ILE A 9 3.83 -19.53 -1.09
CA ILE A 9 5.06 -18.79 -0.71
C ILE A 9 6.33 -19.65 -0.70
N ASN A 10 6.18 -20.95 -0.47
CA ASN A 10 7.30 -21.91 -0.49
C ASN A 10 7.46 -22.60 -1.87
N GLY A 11 6.61 -22.25 -2.84
CA GLY A 11 6.58 -22.84 -4.19
C GLY A 11 6.49 -21.74 -5.25
N SER A 12 5.35 -21.69 -5.96
CA SER A 12 5.14 -20.78 -7.10
C SER A 12 5.31 -19.30 -6.80
N MET A 13 5.07 -18.85 -5.57
CA MET A 13 5.20 -17.44 -5.14
C MET A 13 6.51 -17.16 -4.39
N LYS A 14 7.45 -18.11 -4.33
CA LYS A 14 8.71 -17.95 -3.60
C LYS A 14 9.48 -16.71 -4.05
N ASN A 15 9.67 -16.55 -5.36
CA ASN A 15 10.39 -15.39 -5.91
C ASN A 15 9.71 -14.06 -5.58
N ALA A 16 8.37 -13.98 -5.71
CA ALA A 16 7.63 -12.77 -5.37
C ALA A 16 7.77 -12.43 -3.87
N GLY A 17 7.73 -13.43 -3.00
CA GLY A 17 7.95 -13.26 -1.56
C GLY A 17 9.36 -12.79 -1.21
N GLU A 18 10.39 -13.31 -1.88
CA GLU A 18 11.79 -12.90 -1.69
C GLU A 18 12.03 -11.47 -2.21
N GLN A 19 11.51 -11.15 -3.39
CA GLN A 19 11.55 -9.79 -3.94
C GLN A 19 10.86 -8.78 -3.03
N ALA A 20 9.68 -9.13 -2.50
CA ALA A 20 8.95 -8.27 -1.58
C ALA A 20 9.75 -8.00 -0.29
N LYS A 21 10.36 -9.04 0.31
CA LYS A 21 11.22 -8.87 1.50
C LYS A 21 12.43 -8.00 1.19
N ALA A 22 13.10 -8.23 0.06
CA ALA A 22 14.27 -7.45 -0.34
C ALA A 22 13.91 -5.98 -0.57
N ALA A 23 12.79 -5.71 -1.25
CA ALA A 23 12.32 -4.36 -1.50
C ALA A 23 11.95 -3.62 -0.20
N ILE A 24 11.34 -4.31 0.77
CA ILE A 24 11.01 -3.72 2.08
C ILE A 24 12.28 -3.39 2.88
N LEU A 25 13.28 -4.27 2.88
CA LEU A 25 14.50 -4.11 3.68
C LEU A 25 15.55 -3.22 3.02
N TYR A 26 15.32 -2.76 1.78
CA TYR A 26 16.29 -1.96 1.05
C TYR A 26 16.53 -0.60 1.75
N PRO A 27 17.79 -0.24 2.07
CA PRO A 27 18.08 1.01 2.77
C PRO A 27 17.75 2.27 1.93
N PRO A 28 17.43 3.41 2.56
CA PRO A 28 17.25 3.61 4.01
C PRO A 28 15.83 3.33 4.51
N LYS A 29 14.82 3.22 3.64
CA LYS A 29 13.38 3.18 4.02
C LYS A 29 12.50 2.26 3.17
N GLY A 30 13.09 1.25 2.53
CA GLY A 30 12.41 0.38 1.57
C GLY A 30 12.18 1.05 0.21
N LEU A 31 11.76 0.24 -0.77
CA LEU A 31 11.45 0.67 -2.13
C LEU A 31 9.93 0.69 -2.39
N ASN A 32 9.51 1.58 -3.28
CA ASN A 32 8.17 1.54 -3.85
C ASN A 32 8.00 0.24 -4.65
N CYS A 33 6.88 -0.45 -4.42
CA CYS A 33 6.60 -1.75 -5.00
C CYS A 33 5.32 -1.70 -5.84
N LEU A 34 5.39 -2.21 -7.07
CA LEU A 34 4.23 -2.46 -7.91
C LEU A 34 3.87 -3.94 -7.83
N ILE A 35 2.64 -4.26 -7.39
CA ILE A 35 2.15 -5.64 -7.35
C ILE A 35 1.26 -5.85 -8.57
N THR A 36 1.68 -6.77 -9.44
CA THR A 36 0.95 -7.13 -10.66
C THR A 36 0.36 -8.53 -10.57
N GLY A 37 -0.72 -8.76 -11.32
CA GLY A 37 -1.35 -10.07 -11.43
C GLY A 37 -2.86 -9.94 -11.69
N PRO A 38 -3.55 -11.05 -12.04
CA PRO A 38 -4.98 -11.01 -12.37
C PRO A 38 -5.88 -10.51 -11.23
N THR A 39 -7.10 -10.08 -11.56
CA THR A 39 -8.15 -9.80 -10.57
C THR A 39 -8.45 -11.06 -9.76
N GLY A 40 -8.60 -10.92 -8.43
CA GLY A 40 -8.88 -12.03 -7.53
C GLY A 40 -7.68 -12.88 -7.10
N SER A 41 -6.45 -12.57 -7.54
CA SER A 41 -5.24 -13.33 -7.18
C SER A 41 -4.70 -13.08 -5.77
N GLY A 42 -5.35 -12.22 -4.98
CA GLY A 42 -4.94 -11.92 -3.60
C GLY A 42 -3.89 -10.82 -3.45
N LYS A 43 -3.72 -9.93 -4.45
CA LYS A 43 -2.77 -8.79 -4.39
C LYS A 43 -2.90 -7.94 -3.12
N THR A 44 -4.14 -7.62 -2.71
CA THR A 44 -4.40 -6.87 -1.47
C THR A 44 -3.92 -7.63 -0.24
N TYR A 45 -4.15 -8.94 -0.18
CA TYR A 45 -3.66 -9.78 0.92
C TYR A 45 -2.12 -9.81 0.97
N PHE A 46 -1.47 -9.90 -0.20
CA PHE A 46 -0.02 -9.82 -0.32
C PHE A 46 0.53 -8.48 0.19
N ALA A 47 -0.13 -7.38 -0.17
CA ALA A 47 0.20 -6.03 0.30
C ALA A 47 0.12 -5.89 1.83
N HIS A 48 -0.93 -6.44 2.45
CA HIS A 48 -1.04 -6.48 3.92
C HIS A 48 0.10 -7.28 4.55
N ALA A 49 0.48 -8.41 3.97
CA ALA A 49 1.61 -9.20 4.47
C ALA A 49 2.94 -8.45 4.36
N MET A 50 3.17 -7.72 3.25
CA MET A 50 4.31 -6.83 3.08
C MET A 50 4.35 -5.75 4.16
N PHE A 51 3.22 -5.07 4.40
CA PHE A 51 3.15 -4.01 5.40
C PHE A 51 3.43 -4.50 6.83
N GLN A 52 2.85 -5.64 7.21
CA GLN A 52 3.10 -6.24 8.52
C GLN A 52 4.56 -6.68 8.69
N PHE A 53 5.18 -7.17 7.62
CA PHE A 53 6.60 -7.48 7.60
C PHE A 53 7.46 -6.22 7.75
N ALA A 54 7.11 -5.11 7.09
CA ALA A 54 7.80 -3.83 7.22
C ALA A 54 7.73 -3.26 8.64
N LYS A 55 6.55 -3.28 9.28
CA LYS A 55 6.37 -2.89 10.70
C LYS A 55 7.24 -3.72 11.63
N SER A 56 7.27 -5.04 11.42
CA SER A 56 8.04 -5.95 12.28
C SER A 56 9.55 -5.82 12.13
N ASN A 57 10.04 -5.25 11.02
CA ASN A 57 11.46 -4.97 10.80
C ASN A 57 11.82 -3.50 11.07
N ASN A 58 10.94 -2.72 11.73
CA ASN A 58 11.13 -1.30 12.05
C ASN A 58 11.42 -0.43 10.81
N VAL A 59 10.98 -0.85 9.62
CA VAL A 59 11.07 -0.03 8.40
C VAL A 59 9.99 1.05 8.40
N ILE A 60 8.84 0.72 9.00
CA ILE A 60 7.69 1.61 9.17
C ILE A 60 7.37 1.65 10.67
N GLU A 61 7.03 2.84 11.16
CA GLU A 61 6.59 3.07 12.53
C GLU A 61 5.38 2.21 12.92
N ALA A 62 5.31 1.80 14.18
CA ALA A 62 4.26 0.92 14.68
C ALA A 62 2.86 1.57 14.69
N ASP A 63 2.79 2.90 14.73
CA ASP A 63 1.56 3.69 14.73
C ASP A 63 0.98 3.90 13.31
N LYS A 64 1.75 3.60 12.26
CA LYS A 64 1.28 3.77 10.88
C LYS A 64 0.30 2.67 10.48
N GLU A 65 -0.66 3.09 9.66
CA GLU A 65 -1.67 2.23 9.04
C GLU A 65 -1.38 2.05 7.55
N LEU A 66 -1.80 0.90 7.01
CA LEU A 66 -1.75 0.66 5.57
C LEU A 66 -2.99 1.27 4.93
N ILE A 67 -2.78 2.13 3.96
CA ILE A 67 -3.86 2.70 3.16
C ILE A 67 -3.83 2.03 1.79
N VAL A 68 -4.92 1.35 1.47
CA VAL A 68 -5.08 0.62 0.21
C VAL A 68 -6.01 1.44 -0.67
N PHE A 69 -5.50 1.88 -1.82
CA PHE A 69 -6.30 2.54 -2.84
C PHE A 69 -6.71 1.54 -3.90
N ASN A 70 -8.01 1.37 -4.09
CA ASN A 70 -8.56 0.63 -5.20
C ASN A 70 -8.92 1.62 -6.32
N CYS A 71 -8.15 1.63 -7.41
CA CYS A 71 -8.36 2.56 -8.52
C CYS A 71 -9.76 2.46 -9.16
N ALA A 72 -10.43 1.30 -9.06
CA ALA A 72 -11.79 1.15 -9.57
C ALA A 72 -12.82 1.98 -8.79
N ASP A 73 -12.61 2.17 -7.48
CA ASP A 73 -13.55 2.91 -6.63
C ASP A 73 -13.48 4.42 -6.89
N TYR A 74 -12.34 4.91 -7.41
CA TYR A 74 -12.09 6.33 -7.68
C TYR A 74 -12.22 6.72 -9.16
N ALA A 75 -12.51 5.77 -10.06
CA ALA A 75 -12.64 6.04 -11.49
C ALA A 75 -13.68 7.12 -11.81
N ASN A 76 -14.75 7.20 -11.01
CA ASN A 76 -15.82 8.18 -11.18
C ASN A 76 -15.60 9.48 -10.39
N ASN A 77 -14.63 9.52 -9.47
CA ASN A 77 -14.37 10.69 -8.61
C ASN A 77 -12.86 10.84 -8.35
N PRO A 78 -12.07 11.23 -9.38
CA PRO A 78 -10.61 11.36 -9.27
C PRO A 78 -10.18 12.42 -8.24
N GLU A 79 -11.01 13.43 -8.00
CA GLU A 79 -10.74 14.49 -7.00
C GLU A 79 -10.66 13.94 -5.57
N LEU A 80 -11.47 12.92 -5.26
CA LEU A 80 -11.44 12.22 -3.96
C LEU A 80 -10.12 11.45 -3.74
N LEU A 81 -9.54 10.91 -4.82
CA LEU A 81 -8.23 10.26 -4.76
C LEU A 81 -7.12 11.30 -4.55
N MET A 82 -7.16 12.40 -5.30
CA MET A 82 -6.20 13.49 -5.16
C MET A 82 -6.23 14.11 -3.76
N SER A 83 -7.43 14.30 -3.19
CA SER A 83 -7.61 14.83 -1.83
C SER A 83 -7.09 13.87 -0.74
N HIS A 84 -7.08 12.55 -1.00
CA HIS A 84 -6.48 11.57 -0.11
C HIS A 84 -4.96 11.49 -0.22
N LEU A 85 -4.41 11.65 -1.43
CA LEU A 85 -2.96 11.57 -1.67
C LEU A 85 -2.23 12.84 -1.23
N PHE A 86 -2.78 14.00 -1.57
CA PHE A 86 -2.13 15.31 -1.41
C PHE A 86 -2.76 16.16 -0.30
N GLY A 87 -3.79 15.65 0.36
CA GLY A 87 -4.57 16.46 1.27
C GLY A 87 -5.45 17.46 0.50
N TYR A 88 -6.20 18.25 1.25
CA TYR A 88 -6.99 19.35 0.68
C TYR A 88 -7.16 20.46 1.70
N ALA A 89 -7.15 21.70 1.19
CA ALA A 89 -7.46 22.88 1.99
C ALA A 89 -8.98 22.97 2.23
N LYS A 90 -9.36 23.60 3.35
CA LYS A 90 -10.76 23.90 3.66
C LYS A 90 -11.40 24.66 2.48
N GLY A 91 -12.54 24.19 2.00
CA GLY A 91 -13.28 24.79 0.88
C GLY A 91 -12.81 24.38 -0.52
N ALA A 92 -11.94 23.37 -0.67
CA ALA A 92 -11.51 22.88 -1.99
C ALA A 92 -12.64 22.25 -2.83
N PHE A 93 -13.66 21.68 -2.18
CA PHE A 93 -14.87 21.12 -2.82
C PHE A 93 -16.08 21.21 -1.88
N THR A 94 -17.29 20.99 -2.39
CA THR A 94 -18.54 20.94 -1.59
C THR A 94 -18.48 19.80 -0.57
N GLY A 95 -18.32 20.14 0.72
CA GLY A 95 -18.11 19.19 1.83
C GLY A 95 -16.71 19.21 2.45
N ALA A 96 -15.79 20.06 1.96
CA ALA A 96 -14.47 20.26 2.55
C ALA A 96 -14.50 21.20 3.78
N ASP A 97 -15.19 20.80 4.85
CA ASP A 97 -15.36 21.60 6.08
C ASP A 97 -14.09 21.72 6.93
N GLU A 98 -13.16 20.78 6.81
CA GLU A 98 -11.89 20.75 7.55
C GLU A 98 -10.69 20.59 6.60
N GLU A 99 -9.54 21.14 7.01
CA GLU A 99 -8.26 20.98 6.32
C GLU A 99 -7.66 19.60 6.62
N LYS A 100 -7.29 18.86 5.56
CA LYS A 100 -6.64 17.56 5.68
C LYS A 100 -5.22 17.66 5.14
N ARG A 101 -4.21 17.51 5.99
CA ARG A 101 -2.79 17.45 5.58
C ARG A 101 -2.52 16.21 4.73
N GLU A 102 -1.53 16.32 3.84
CA GLU A 102 -1.15 15.25 2.95
C GLU A 102 -0.79 13.95 3.69
N LEU A 103 -1.06 12.85 3.01
CA LEU A 103 -0.69 11.54 3.50
C LEU A 103 0.82 11.35 3.25
N SER A 104 1.64 11.62 4.27
CA SER A 104 3.05 11.20 4.30
C SER A 104 3.14 9.68 4.41
N THR A 105 2.74 9.00 3.34
CA THR A 105 2.62 7.54 3.27
C THR A 105 3.99 6.98 2.90
N LYS A 106 4.60 6.26 3.82
CA LYS A 106 5.94 5.68 3.63
C LYS A 106 5.92 4.33 2.89
N LEU A 107 4.74 3.79 2.55
CA LEU A 107 4.60 2.61 1.69
C LEU A 107 3.33 2.73 0.84
N THR A 108 3.49 3.15 -0.41
CA THR A 108 2.40 3.16 -1.39
C THR A 108 2.36 1.80 -2.08
N VAL A 109 1.34 1.00 -1.78
CA VAL A 109 1.05 -0.19 -2.57
C VAL A 109 0.07 0.20 -3.67
N VAL A 110 0.58 0.29 -4.90
CA VAL A 110 -0.29 0.44 -6.07
C VAL A 110 -0.69 -0.96 -6.54
N CYS A 111 -1.96 -1.30 -6.33
CA CYS A 111 -2.56 -2.49 -6.94
C CYS A 111 -2.99 -2.11 -8.36
N SER A 112 -2.23 -2.52 -9.37
CA SER A 112 -2.68 -2.42 -10.77
C SER A 112 -3.55 -3.62 -11.14
N PHE A 113 -4.61 -3.34 -11.89
CA PHE A 113 -5.42 -4.34 -12.59
C PHE A 113 -4.65 -4.95 -13.75
#